data_AF-A0A5C4QPR5-F1
#
_entry.id   AF-A0A5C4QPR5-F1
#
_cell.length_a   1.000
_cell.length_b   1.000
_cell.length_c   1.000
_cell.angle_alpha   90.00
_cell.angle_beta   90.00
_cell.angle_gamma   90.00
#
_symmetry.space_group_name_H-M   'P 1'
#
loop_
_entity.id
_entity.type
_entity.pdbx_description
1 polymer ?
#
loop_
_entity_poly.entity_id
_entity_poly.type
_entity_poly.pdbx_seq_one_letter_code
_entity_poly.pdbx_strand_id
1 'polypeptide(L)' 'MPSTNAVVAERQGLDHGAMLYAANGYMTAWFLYTLNNDAQARQVFVGQNAELYRNANWQNVRVKN' A
#
# COMPACT_ATOMS: atom_id res chain seq x y z
N MET A 1 17.05 11.96 11.64
CA MET A 1 15.67 12.12 11.14
C MET A 1 15.05 10.74 11.07
N PRO A 2 13.87 10.48 11.66
CA PRO A 2 13.22 9.18 11.49
C PRO A 2 12.93 8.97 10.01
N SER A 3 13.21 7.76 9.49
CA SER A 3 12.88 7.41 8.12
C SER A 3 11.36 7.37 7.98
N THR A 4 10.82 8.17 7.05
CA THR A 4 9.40 8.16 6.73
C THR A 4 9.10 6.97 5.82
N ASN A 5 8.29 6.03 6.30
CA ASN A 5 7.79 4.93 5.48
C ASN A 5 6.91 5.49 4.36
N ALA A 6 7.20 5.12 3.12
CA ALA A 6 6.41 5.50 1.96
C ALA A 6 6.26 4.32 1.01
N VAL A 7 5.07 4.17 0.45
CA VAL A 7 4.74 3.14 -0.54
C VAL A 7 4.10 3.81 -1.73
N VAL A 8 4.54 3.44 -2.93
CA VAL A 8 3.96 3.85 -4.21
C VAL A 8 3.67 2.60 -5.01
N ALA A 9 2.46 2.49 -5.55
CA ALA A 9 2.05 1.40 -6.42
C ALA A 9 0.98 1.88 -7.40
N GLU A 10 0.93 1.25 -8.56
CA GLU A 10 -0.09 1.52 -9.60
C GLU A 10 -1.08 0.36 -9.66
N ARG A 11 -2.37 0.66 -9.75
CA ARG A 11 -3.39 -0.38 -9.93
C ARG A 11 -3.53 -0.73 -11.40
N GLN A 12 -3.41 -2.00 -11.71
CA GLN A 12 -3.49 -2.49 -13.08
C GLN A 12 -4.90 -2.27 -13.66
N GLY A 13 -4.96 -1.81 -14.92
CA GLY A 13 -6.22 -1.66 -15.67
C GLY A 13 -7.11 -0.50 -15.23
N LEU A 14 -6.63 0.40 -14.36
CA LEU A 14 -7.36 1.57 -13.89
C LEU A 14 -6.62 2.86 -14.25
N ASP A 15 -7.35 3.81 -14.82
CA ASP A 15 -6.84 5.15 -15.07
C ASP A 15 -6.65 5.93 -13.76
N HIS A 16 -5.76 6.92 -13.78
CA HIS A 16 -5.47 7.79 -12.64
C HIS A 16 -6.75 8.43 -12.06
N GLY A 17 -7.65 8.92 -12.91
CA GLY A 17 -8.88 9.58 -12.47
C GLY A 17 -9.89 8.61 -11.84
N ALA A 18 -9.80 7.31 -12.16
CA ALA A 18 -10.70 6.29 -11.63
C ALA A 18 -10.33 5.85 -10.21
N MET A 19 -9.09 6.12 -9.75
CA MET A 19 -8.63 5.73 -8.42
C MET A 19 -9.47 6.33 -7.29
N LEU A 20 -10.02 7.52 -7.49
CA LEU A 20 -10.89 8.19 -6.50
C LEU A 20 -12.15 7.36 -6.18
N TYR A 21 -12.68 6.67 -7.18
CA TYR A 21 -13.91 5.88 -7.06
C TYR A 21 -13.65 4.40 -6.78
N ALA A 22 -12.40 3.96 -6.97
CA ALA A 22 -11.99 2.60 -6.65
C ALA A 22 -11.74 2.49 -5.13
N ALA A 23 -12.79 2.12 -4.39
CA ALA A 23 -12.63 1.74 -2.98
C ALA A 23 -11.50 0.71 -2.86
N ASN A 24 -10.47 1.04 -2.07
CA ASN A 24 -9.31 0.17 -1.89
C ASN A 24 -9.13 -0.14 -0.38
N GLY A 25 -9.00 -1.42 -0.06
CA GLY A 25 -8.60 -1.83 1.31
C GLY A 25 -7.18 -1.37 1.64
N TYR A 26 -6.37 -1.08 0.62
CA TYR A 26 -4.98 -0.65 0.76
C TYR A 26 -4.84 0.77 1.38
N MET A 27 -5.70 1.75 1.09
CA MET A 27 -5.66 3.04 1.81
C MET A 27 -6.06 2.87 3.27
N THR A 28 -7.11 2.11 3.54
CA THR A 28 -7.53 1.84 4.93
C THR A 28 -6.41 1.15 5.70
N ALA A 29 -5.78 0.12 5.12
CA ALA A 29 -4.62 -0.54 5.71
C ALA A 29 -3.44 0.43 5.90
N TRP A 30 -3.19 1.33 4.94
CA TRP A 30 -2.12 2.32 5.06
C TRP A 30 -2.35 3.27 6.23
N PHE A 31 -3.58 3.77 6.41
CA PHE A 31 -3.93 4.63 7.54
C PHE A 31 -3.86 3.89 8.87
N LEU A 32 -4.36 2.66 8.96
CA LEU A 32 -4.26 1.85 10.17
C LEU A 32 -2.79 1.60 10.55
N TYR A 33 -1.95 1.28 9.57
CA TYR A 33 -0.53 1.09 9.80
C TYR A 33 0.15 2.38 10.28
N THR A 34 0.00 3.48 9.53
CA THR A 34 0.80 4.71 9.73
C THR A 34 0.28 5.62 10.83
N LEU A 35 -1.03 5.61 11.08
CA LEU A 35 -1.67 6.50 12.06
C LEU A 35 -2.03 5.78 13.36
N ASN A 36 -2.22 4.46 13.32
CA ASN A 36 -2.68 3.68 14.48
C ASN A 36 -1.69 2.58 14.91
N ASN A 37 -0.52 2.47 14.29
CA ASN A 37 0.48 1.41 14.55
C ASN A 37 -0.09 -0.01 14.45
N ASP A 38 -1.10 -0.23 13.60
CA ASP A 38 -1.73 -1.54 13.45
C ASP A 38 -0.75 -2.56 12.85
N ALA A 39 -0.43 -3.60 13.62
CA ALA A 39 0.54 -4.62 13.26
C ALA A 39 0.04 -5.56 12.15
N GLN A 40 -1.27 -5.76 12.01
CA GLN A 40 -1.84 -6.57 10.95
C GLN A 40 -1.82 -5.79 9.63
N ALA A 41 -2.23 -4.52 9.66
CA ALA A 41 -2.20 -3.66 8.48
C ALA A 41 -0.76 -3.42 7.98
N ARG A 42 0.23 -3.36 8.89
CA ARG A 42 1.65 -3.29 8.54
C ARG A 42 2.11 -4.43 7.62
N GLN A 43 1.59 -5.65 7.80
CA GLN A 43 1.99 -6.82 7.01
C GLN A 43 1.59 -6.72 5.54
N VAL A 44 0.64 -5.84 5.20
CA VAL A 44 0.26 -5.57 3.81
C VAL A 44 1.41 -4.89 3.05
N PHE A 45 2.25 -4.10 3.73
CA PHE A 45 3.26 -3.21 3.12
C PHE A 45 4.71 -3.58 3.44
N VAL A 46 4.97 -4.24 4.59
CA VAL A 46 6.32 -4.42 5.12
C VAL A 46 6.68 -5.90 5.25
N GLY A 47 7.89 -6.24 4.82
CA GLY A 47 8.46 -7.59 4.89
C GLY A 47 8.48 -8.28 3.53
N GLN A 48 9.25 -9.38 3.43
CA GLN A 48 9.44 -10.12 2.18
C GLN A 48 8.14 -10.74 1.64
N ASN A 49 7.17 -10.97 2.52
CA ASN A 49 5.90 -11.61 2.18
C ASN A 49 4.73 -10.60 2.13
N ALA A 50 5.01 -9.30 2.05
CA ALA A 50 3.95 -8.29 2.06
C ALA A 50 2.97 -8.50 0.90
N GLU A 51 1.67 -8.47 1.21
CA GLU A 51 0.60 -8.80 0.26
C GLU A 51 0.67 -7.94 -1.01
N LEU A 52 1.04 -6.66 -0.86
CA LEU A 52 1.14 -5.71 -1.96
C LEU A 52 2.08 -6.18 -3.08
N TYR A 53 3.14 -6.93 -2.77
CA TYR A 53 4.07 -7.45 -3.78
C TYR A 53 3.54 -8.66 -4.56
N ARG A 54 2.53 -9.34 -4.02
CA ARG A 54 2.02 -10.61 -4.57
C ARG A 54 0.67 -10.45 -5.24
N ASN A 55 -0.03 -9.36 -4.96
CA ASN A 55 -1.33 -9.09 -5.54
C ASN A 55 -1.16 -8.58 -6.99
N ALA A 56 -1.61 -9.39 -7.96
CA ALA A 56 -1.52 -9.10 -9.39
C ALA A 56 -2.25 -7.82 -9.81
N ASN A 57 -3.16 -7.28 -8.99
CA ASN A 57 -3.84 -6.03 -9.27
C ASN A 57 -2.93 -4.79 -9.11
N TRP A 58 -1.72 -4.95 -8.56
CA TRP A 58 -0.76 -3.87 -8.36
C TRP A 58 0.51 -4.10 -9.17
N GLN A 59 1.07 -3.01 -9.70
CA GLN A 59 2.31 -2.99 -10.47
C GLN A 59 3.19 -1.82 -10.02
N ASN A 60 4.45 -1.83 -10.48
CA ASN A 60 5.42 -0.75 -10.23
C ASN A 60 5.57 -0.40 -8.73
N VAL A 61 5.48 -1.41 -7.86
CA VAL A 61 5.53 -1.22 -6.40
C VAL A 61 6.91 -0.76 -5.95
N ARG A 62 6.97 0.36 -5.23
CA ARG A 62 8.18 0.96 -4.66
C ARG A 62 7.95 1.27 -3.19
N VAL A 63 8.83 0.79 -2.33
CA VAL A 63 8.76 0.99 -0.89
C VAL A 63 10.02 1.66 -0.39
N LYS A 64 9.86 2.68 0.45
CA LYS A 64 10.91 3.35 1.20
C LYS A 64 10.62 3.10 2.68
N ASN A 65 11.56 2.46 3.37
CA ASN A 65 11.51 2.20 4.82
C ASN A 65 12.70 2.87 5.51
#